data_AF-A0A9P0ZLN4-F1
#
_entry.id   AF-A0A9P0ZLN4-F1
#
_cell.length_a   1.000
_cell.length_b   1.000
_cell.length_c   1.000
_cell.angle_alpha   90.00
_cell.angle_beta   90.00
_cell.angle_gamma   90.00
#
_symmetry.space_group_name_H-M   'P 1'
#
loop_
_entity.id
_entity.type
_entity.pdbx_description
1 polymer ?
#
loop_
_entity_poly.entity_id
_entity_poly.type
_entity_poly.pdbx_seq_one_letter_code
_entity_poly.pdbx_strand_id
1 'polypeptide(L)'
;MFSAGTSFLASCNCSELISNSKVGPSFSSLFDHSLRRCYRFPTGIGIRISGRLYGEPSGRSKAAKECHVARSSIQAISSVSKSGDSKATRLRNLLESPGIHLGPACFNALSAKLVERAGFDFGFTTGFGISAAQLGLPDTGLITYGEMVAMGQEIARAVSIPLIGDADNGYGNAMNVKRTVKGYIHSGYAGILLEDQVSPKACGHTRGVKVVSREEAVMRIQAAVDARTECGADIVVVARSDSRQAISFEESLWRSRAFADAGADVLFIDALASKEEMRSFCEVSPSVPKMANMLEGGGKTPILTPVELQDIGFKIVAYPLSLLAVSIGAMQGALAAIRSGCLPSPGSMPSFEEMKDILGFNVYYEEEERYALSTSHLSSQRGYSTSDNCDYGSSHNFQDDTEMISQRLQDEVVEVLTPEVSHSYNNGDSTGGSFSRMWSRKLRVKISGRDGFDKLDIRIPAAFLEGITNIVPALVGVNLKELLDNTCFDDGGKQLLDFKDTMGDRIQVFLE
;
A
#
# COMPACT_ATOMS: atom_id res chain seq x y z
N MET A 1 -4.31 -52.10 31.94
CA MET A 1 -4.75 -51.17 33.00
C MET A 1 -5.38 -49.96 32.33
N PHE A 2 -6.71 -50.02 32.22
CA PHE A 2 -7.65 -48.97 31.78
C PHE A 2 -7.63 -47.80 32.80
N SER A 3 -8.15 -46.59 32.61
CA SER A 3 -8.72 -45.78 31.52
C SER A 3 -9.23 -44.48 32.18
N ALA A 4 -9.13 -43.35 31.47
CA ALA A 4 -10.02 -42.17 31.45
C ALA A 4 -10.48 -41.45 32.74
N GLY A 5 -10.50 -40.11 32.68
CA GLY A 5 -11.21 -39.29 33.67
C GLY A 5 -11.06 -37.76 33.53
N THR A 6 -11.45 -37.20 32.39
CA THR A 6 -12.15 -35.89 32.22
C THR A 6 -13.01 -35.51 33.44
N SER A 7 -13.19 -34.26 33.94
CA SER A 7 -13.50 -32.97 33.32
C SER A 7 -13.73 -31.88 34.39
N PHE A 8 -13.57 -30.61 33.98
CA PHE A 8 -14.32 -29.38 34.33
C PHE A 8 -14.57 -28.97 35.80
N LEU A 9 -14.14 -27.75 36.16
CA LEU A 9 -15.06 -26.64 36.50
C LEU A 9 -14.31 -25.30 36.55
N ALA A 10 -14.90 -24.30 35.89
CA ALA A 10 -14.49 -22.91 35.90
C ALA A 10 -14.95 -22.22 37.19
N SER A 11 -14.10 -21.38 37.76
CA SER A 11 -14.49 -20.37 38.76
C SER A 11 -13.60 -19.14 38.62
N CYS A 12 -14.17 -18.06 38.09
CA CYS A 12 -13.66 -16.70 38.32
C CYS A 12 -13.68 -16.40 39.83
N ASN A 13 -12.62 -15.79 40.34
CA ASN A 13 -12.73 -14.85 41.46
C ASN A 13 -11.56 -13.87 41.43
N CYS A 14 -11.89 -12.60 41.19
CA CYS A 14 -11.10 -11.46 41.63
C CYS A 14 -11.26 -11.34 43.15
N SER A 15 -10.16 -11.23 43.87
CA SER A 15 -10.12 -10.68 45.21
C SER A 15 -8.86 -9.85 45.38
N GLU A 16 -9.09 -8.59 45.72
CA GLU A 16 -8.10 -7.57 46.07
C GLU A 16 -7.28 -7.95 47.31
N LEU A 17 -6.04 -7.48 47.33
CA LEU A 17 -5.22 -7.35 48.54
C LEU A 17 -5.07 -5.86 48.86
N ILE A 18 -5.70 -5.44 49.96
CA ILE A 18 -5.38 -4.21 50.68
C ILE A 18 -4.53 -4.60 51.90
N SER A 19 -3.43 -3.89 52.13
CA SER A 19 -2.84 -3.68 53.46
C SER A 19 -2.14 -2.32 53.48
N ASN A 20 -2.72 -1.33 54.17
CA ASN A 20 -2.32 -0.83 55.50
C ASN A 20 -1.22 0.26 55.42
N SER A 21 -1.29 1.41 56.09
CA SER A 21 -2.17 1.86 57.18
C SER A 21 -1.81 3.28 57.67
N LYS A 22 -2.83 3.99 58.22
CA LYS A 22 -2.81 4.99 59.33
C LYS A 22 -2.27 6.41 59.03
N VAL A 23 -2.86 7.53 59.48
CA VAL A 23 -3.47 7.90 60.79
C VAL A 23 -4.52 9.04 60.60
N GLY A 24 -5.63 9.06 61.37
CA GLY A 24 -6.63 10.16 61.47
C GLY A 24 -6.24 11.23 62.52
N PRO A 25 -7.16 11.89 63.29
CA PRO A 25 -8.64 11.92 63.34
C PRO A 25 -9.18 13.37 63.05
N SER A 26 -10.45 13.80 63.13
CA SER A 26 -11.58 13.53 64.03
C SER A 26 -12.88 14.25 63.55
N PHE A 27 -14.04 13.58 63.68
CA PHE A 27 -15.40 14.05 64.07
C PHE A 27 -16.11 15.19 63.27
N SER A 28 -17.41 15.19 62.95
CA SER A 28 -18.58 14.44 63.44
C SER A 28 -19.84 14.67 62.56
N SER A 29 -20.64 13.60 62.34
CA SER A 29 -22.12 13.48 62.44
C SER A 29 -23.05 14.39 61.59
N LEU A 30 -24.20 14.00 61.00
CA LEU A 30 -25.23 12.95 61.24
C LEU A 30 -26.12 12.76 59.97
N PHE A 31 -26.57 11.51 59.71
CA PHE A 31 -27.95 10.99 59.43
C PHE A 31 -28.98 11.87 58.64
N ASP A 32 -29.89 11.42 57.76
CA ASP A 32 -30.50 10.09 57.50
C ASP A 32 -31.36 10.03 56.20
N HIS A 33 -31.58 8.81 55.71
CA HIS A 33 -32.72 8.17 55.01
C HIS A 33 -33.59 8.80 53.88
N SER A 34 -33.54 8.10 52.73
CA SER A 34 -34.62 7.55 51.86
C SER A 34 -35.85 8.37 51.43
N LEU A 35 -36.18 8.33 50.13
CA LEU A 35 -37.42 7.73 49.60
C LEU A 35 -37.49 7.75 48.05
N ARG A 36 -38.01 6.65 47.48
CA ARG A 36 -38.41 6.46 46.08
C ARG A 36 -39.70 7.23 45.78
N ARG A 37 -39.85 7.79 44.57
CA ARG A 37 -41.12 7.74 43.82
C ARG A 37 -41.00 8.13 42.35
N CYS A 38 -41.69 7.34 41.52
CA CYS A 38 -41.96 7.53 40.10
C CYS A 38 -42.98 8.65 39.85
N TYR A 39 -42.93 9.28 38.66
CA TYR A 39 -44.08 9.94 38.05
C TYR A 39 -44.14 9.68 36.53
N ARG A 40 -45.37 9.43 36.04
CA ARG A 40 -45.81 9.25 34.65
C ARG A 40 -46.54 10.53 34.16
N PHE A 41 -46.28 10.91 32.90
CA PHE A 41 -47.13 11.48 31.81
C PHE A 41 -48.22 12.56 32.07
N PRO A 42 -48.49 13.45 31.06
CA PRO A 42 -49.48 13.14 30.00
C PRO A 42 -49.15 13.63 28.54
N THR A 43 -49.60 12.80 27.57
CA THR A 43 -50.24 13.02 26.24
C THR A 43 -50.10 14.36 25.48
N GLY A 44 -50.04 14.47 24.14
CA GLY A 44 -50.19 13.52 23.01
C GLY A 44 -50.65 14.27 21.74
N ILE A 45 -50.28 13.82 20.53
CA ILE A 45 -50.99 14.02 19.24
C ILE A 45 -50.76 12.74 18.41
N GLY A 46 -51.83 12.17 17.86
CA GLY A 46 -51.82 10.92 17.10
C GLY A 46 -52.13 11.11 15.61
N ILE A 47 -51.71 10.14 14.80
CA ILE A 47 -52.26 9.88 13.46
C ILE A 47 -52.56 8.38 13.35
N ARG A 48 -53.69 8.10 12.68
CA ARG A 48 -54.54 6.91 12.68
C ARG A 48 -54.12 5.92 11.58
N ILE A 49 -54.03 4.63 11.88
CA ILE A 49 -54.04 3.55 10.87
C ILE A 49 -55.05 2.47 11.31
N SER A 50 -56.09 2.27 10.52
CA SER A 50 -57.00 1.10 10.52
C SER A 50 -56.32 -0.07 9.80
N GLY A 51 -56.35 -1.35 10.18
CA GLY A 51 -57.16 -2.10 11.11
C GLY A 51 -57.79 -3.30 10.38
N ARG A 52 -57.27 -4.53 10.56
CA ARG A 52 -58.07 -5.76 10.80
C ARG A 52 -57.21 -6.99 11.09
N LEU A 53 -57.73 -7.76 12.05
CA LEU A 53 -57.22 -8.94 12.74
C LEU A 53 -57.36 -10.22 11.89
N TYR A 54 -56.59 -11.27 12.20
CA TYR A 54 -57.05 -12.55 12.77
C TYR A 54 -55.91 -13.59 12.84
N GLY A 55 -55.78 -14.28 13.99
CA GLY A 55 -55.31 -15.67 14.08
C GLY A 55 -53.91 -15.93 14.63
N GLU A 56 -53.80 -16.18 15.94
CA GLU A 56 -52.79 -17.07 16.54
C GLU A 56 -53.42 -18.47 16.72
N PRO A 57 -52.65 -19.59 16.64
CA PRO A 57 -51.92 -20.02 17.84
C PRO A 57 -50.55 -20.71 17.62
N SER A 58 -49.69 -20.51 18.64
CA SER A 58 -48.74 -21.44 19.29
C SER A 58 -47.71 -22.24 18.46
N GLY A 59 -46.42 -22.05 18.81
CA GLY A 59 -45.36 -23.03 18.55
C GLY A 59 -43.94 -22.49 18.73
N ARG A 60 -43.29 -22.85 19.85
CA ARG A 60 -41.84 -22.65 20.10
C ARG A 60 -40.99 -23.33 19.03
N SER A 61 -39.96 -22.65 18.51
CA SER A 61 -38.59 -23.18 18.38
C SER A 61 -37.62 -22.13 17.79
N LYS A 62 -36.35 -22.28 18.13
CA LYS A 62 -35.20 -21.39 17.91
C LYS A 62 -34.71 -21.36 16.45
N ALA A 63 -34.02 -20.26 16.14
CA ALA A 63 -32.76 -20.16 15.37
C ALA A 63 -32.79 -19.37 14.04
N ALA A 64 -31.69 -18.63 13.87
CA ALA A 64 -31.14 -17.99 12.66
C ALA A 64 -31.99 -16.89 11.98
N LYS A 65 -31.69 -15.63 12.30
CA LYS A 65 -31.97 -14.51 11.39
C LYS A 65 -30.82 -14.40 10.41
N GLU A 66 -31.04 -14.90 9.20
CA GLU A 66 -30.34 -14.47 8.00
C GLU A 66 -30.59 -12.96 7.81
N CYS A 67 -29.52 -12.20 7.69
CA CYS A 67 -29.61 -10.78 7.35
C CYS A 67 -29.64 -10.67 5.82
N HIS A 68 -30.85 -10.61 5.26
CA HIS A 68 -31.04 -10.22 3.86
C HIS A 68 -30.59 -8.76 3.69
N VAL A 69 -29.44 -8.57 3.05
CA VAL A 69 -29.02 -7.26 2.54
C VAL A 69 -29.97 -6.91 1.38
N ALA A 70 -30.92 -6.02 1.66
CA ALA A 70 -31.74 -5.41 0.64
C ALA A 70 -30.82 -4.62 -0.30
N ARG A 71 -30.73 -5.05 -1.57
CA ARG A 71 -30.13 -4.28 -2.67
C ARG A 71 -30.98 -3.01 -2.87
N SER A 72 -30.63 -1.95 -2.14
CA SER A 72 -31.00 -0.59 -2.49
C SER A 72 -30.14 -0.19 -3.69
N SER A 73 -30.76 -0.09 -4.85
CA SER A 73 -30.18 0.48 -6.06
C SER A 73 -29.91 1.96 -5.84
N ILE A 74 -28.72 2.28 -5.34
CA ILE A 74 -28.16 3.63 -5.40
C ILE A 74 -27.90 3.90 -6.88
N GLN A 75 -28.69 4.80 -7.47
CA GLN A 75 -28.37 5.35 -8.78
C GLN A 75 -27.06 6.13 -8.63
N ALA A 76 -25.97 5.55 -9.15
CA ALA A 76 -24.70 6.24 -9.32
C ALA A 76 -24.96 7.46 -10.20
N ILE A 77 -24.85 8.66 -9.62
CA ILE A 77 -24.77 9.89 -10.39
C ILE A 77 -23.39 9.85 -11.05
N SER A 78 -23.36 9.32 -12.27
CA SER A 78 -22.24 9.47 -13.18
C SER A 78 -22.08 10.97 -13.45
N SER A 79 -21.18 11.60 -12.70
CA SER A 79 -20.63 12.88 -13.13
C SER A 79 -19.89 12.61 -14.43
N VAL A 80 -20.34 13.27 -15.49
CA VAL A 80 -19.74 13.18 -16.82
C VAL A 80 -18.35 13.83 -16.71
N SER A 81 -17.33 13.03 -16.40
CA SER A 81 -15.94 13.44 -16.55
C SER A 81 -15.66 13.56 -18.05
N LYS A 82 -15.15 14.71 -18.48
CA LYS A 82 -14.68 14.84 -19.85
C LYS A 82 -13.41 13.99 -19.96
N SER A 83 -13.34 13.14 -20.99
CA SER A 83 -12.16 12.35 -21.30
C SER A 83 -10.99 13.31 -21.59
N GLY A 84 -10.15 13.57 -20.58
CA GLY A 84 -9.05 14.53 -20.65
C GLY A 84 -8.75 15.28 -19.35
N ASP A 85 -9.66 15.26 -18.36
CA ASP A 85 -9.44 15.97 -17.09
C ASP A 85 -8.33 15.32 -16.25
N SER A 86 -7.42 16.14 -15.70
CA SER A 86 -6.38 15.67 -14.79
C SER A 86 -6.99 15.09 -13.50
N LYS A 87 -6.26 14.21 -12.79
CA LYS A 87 -6.73 13.70 -11.49
C LYS A 87 -7.03 14.84 -10.50
N ALA A 88 -6.22 15.90 -10.53
CA ALA A 88 -6.42 17.08 -9.68
C ALA A 88 -7.71 17.85 -10.05
N THR A 89 -7.99 18.04 -11.34
CA THR A 89 -9.24 18.63 -11.83
C THR A 89 -10.45 17.79 -11.42
N ARG A 90 -10.36 16.45 -11.52
CA ARG A 90 -11.41 15.53 -11.04
C ARG A 90 -11.66 15.66 -9.54
N LEU A 91 -10.61 15.81 -8.73
CA LEU A 91 -10.75 16.03 -7.29
C LEU A 91 -11.44 17.37 -6.98
N ARG A 92 -11.12 18.45 -7.70
CA ARG A 92 -11.83 19.73 -7.55
C ARG A 92 -13.31 19.60 -7.88
N ASN A 93 -13.64 18.96 -9.00
CA ASN A 93 -15.04 18.71 -9.37
C ASN A 93 -15.78 17.88 -8.31
N LEU A 94 -15.10 16.91 -7.69
CA LEU A 94 -15.65 16.13 -6.57
C LEU A 94 -15.95 17.04 -5.36
N LEU A 95 -15.03 17.93 -5.00
CA LEU A 95 -15.22 18.89 -3.90
C LEU A 95 -16.35 19.89 -4.15
N GLU A 96 -16.72 20.14 -5.39
CA GLU A 96 -17.87 20.99 -5.75
C GLU A 96 -19.20 20.21 -5.84
N SER A 97 -19.13 18.89 -6.06
CA SER A 97 -20.33 18.06 -6.20
C SER A 97 -21.16 18.00 -4.92
N PRO A 98 -22.44 17.62 -4.93
CA PRO A 98 -23.24 17.55 -3.69
C PRO A 98 -22.83 16.38 -2.77
N GLY A 99 -23.07 16.53 -1.46
CA GLY A 99 -22.92 15.47 -0.47
C GLY A 99 -21.52 15.31 0.12
N ILE A 100 -21.40 14.45 1.13
CA ILE A 100 -20.11 14.11 1.75
C ILE A 100 -19.40 13.00 0.97
N HIS A 101 -18.08 13.08 0.84
CA HIS A 101 -17.27 12.07 0.15
C HIS A 101 -16.35 11.34 1.12
N LEU A 102 -16.27 10.02 0.96
CA LEU A 102 -15.47 9.13 1.81
C LEU A 102 -14.18 8.76 1.09
N GLY A 103 -13.04 9.00 1.72
CA GLY A 103 -11.72 8.66 1.20
C GLY A 103 -10.95 7.80 2.19
N PRO A 104 -10.86 6.48 2.00
CA PRO A 104 -9.96 5.65 2.79
C PRO A 104 -8.50 6.03 2.53
N ALA A 105 -7.66 5.89 3.56
CA ALA A 105 -6.22 6.08 3.38
C ALA A 105 -5.52 4.77 3.04
N CYS A 106 -4.81 4.76 1.92
CA CYS A 106 -3.92 3.70 1.51
C CYS A 106 -2.47 4.02 1.94
N PHE A 107 -1.63 2.98 2.00
CA PHE A 107 -0.23 3.09 2.45
C PHE A 107 0.76 2.42 1.50
N ASN A 108 0.26 1.77 0.43
CA ASN A 108 1.06 1.19 -0.65
C ASN A 108 0.19 0.98 -1.90
N ALA A 109 0.80 0.62 -3.04
CA ALA A 109 0.11 0.46 -4.31
C ALA A 109 -1.03 -0.59 -4.26
N LEU A 110 -0.82 -1.69 -3.54
CA LEU A 110 -1.84 -2.74 -3.38
C LEU A 110 -3.08 -2.20 -2.64
N SER A 111 -2.90 -1.52 -1.51
CA SER A 111 -4.02 -0.95 -0.76
C SER A 111 -4.74 0.14 -1.56
N ALA A 112 -4.05 0.92 -2.38
CA ALA A 112 -4.69 1.88 -3.29
C ALA A 112 -5.56 1.19 -4.35
N LYS A 113 -5.05 0.11 -4.99
CA LYS A 113 -5.85 -0.70 -5.93
C LYS A 113 -7.10 -1.26 -5.27
N LEU A 114 -7.01 -1.71 -4.02
CA LEU A 114 -8.17 -2.20 -3.27
C LEU A 114 -9.18 -1.09 -2.96
N VAL A 115 -8.72 0.14 -2.67
CA VAL A 115 -9.60 1.31 -2.52
C VAL A 115 -10.34 1.61 -3.83
N GLU A 116 -9.62 1.64 -4.96
CA GLU A 116 -10.25 1.88 -6.27
C GLU A 116 -11.23 0.77 -6.65
N ARG A 117 -10.86 -0.50 -6.48
CA ARG A 117 -11.75 -1.66 -6.76
C ARG A 117 -12.98 -1.70 -5.86
N ALA A 118 -12.89 -1.14 -4.65
CA ALA A 118 -14.04 -0.99 -3.76
C ALA A 118 -15.02 0.11 -4.22
N GLY A 119 -14.68 0.89 -5.25
CA GLY A 119 -15.56 1.89 -5.86
C GLY A 119 -15.51 3.26 -5.19
N PHE A 120 -14.45 3.59 -4.45
CA PHE A 120 -14.27 4.94 -3.91
C PHE A 120 -13.84 5.92 -5.01
N ASP A 121 -14.43 7.11 -5.03
CA ASP A 121 -14.16 8.13 -6.05
C ASP A 121 -12.80 8.84 -5.89
N PHE A 122 -12.24 8.78 -4.68
CA PHE A 122 -10.93 9.33 -4.31
C PHE A 122 -10.38 8.62 -3.06
N GLY A 123 -9.11 8.87 -2.75
CA GLY A 123 -8.50 8.35 -1.52
C GLY A 123 -7.43 9.27 -0.96
N PHE A 124 -6.84 8.85 0.15
CA PHE A 124 -5.68 9.51 0.76
C PHE A 124 -4.48 8.56 0.75
N THR A 125 -3.27 9.10 0.85
CA THR A 125 -2.11 8.32 1.30
C THR A 125 -1.71 8.78 2.70
N THR A 126 -1.64 7.85 3.64
CA THR A 126 -1.33 8.15 5.05
C THR A 126 0.18 8.20 5.29
N GLY A 127 0.71 9.30 5.85
CA GLY A 127 2.10 9.37 6.29
C GLY A 127 2.41 8.35 7.39
N PHE A 128 1.49 8.19 8.35
CA PHE A 128 1.57 7.17 9.39
C PHE A 128 1.69 5.75 8.79
N GLY A 129 0.77 5.41 7.88
CA GLY A 129 0.75 4.06 7.30
C GLY A 129 1.94 3.77 6.41
N ILE A 130 2.43 4.77 5.65
CA ILE A 130 3.65 4.61 4.86
C ILE A 130 4.86 4.43 5.79
N SER A 131 5.03 5.23 6.83
CA SER A 131 6.11 5.05 7.82
C SER A 131 6.07 3.65 8.44
N ALA A 132 4.88 3.19 8.85
CA ALA A 132 4.72 1.88 9.46
C ALA A 132 5.01 0.73 8.47
N ALA A 133 4.50 0.80 7.24
CA ALA A 133 4.63 -0.28 6.27
C ALA A 133 6.01 -0.32 5.60
N GLN A 134 6.61 0.85 5.33
CA GLN A 134 7.86 0.96 4.60
C GLN A 134 9.08 0.87 5.52
N LEU A 135 9.00 1.47 6.72
CA LEU A 135 10.13 1.55 7.64
C LEU A 135 9.96 0.66 8.87
N GLY A 136 8.73 0.23 9.19
CA GLY A 136 8.45 -0.40 10.48
C GLY A 136 8.61 0.57 11.65
N LEU A 137 8.54 1.88 11.40
CA LEU A 137 8.84 2.94 12.36
C LEU A 137 7.63 3.82 12.68
N PRO A 138 7.59 4.45 13.87
CA PRO A 138 6.49 5.31 14.27
C PRO A 138 6.43 6.60 13.44
N ASP A 139 5.24 7.18 13.36
CA ASP A 139 4.98 8.47 12.72
C ASP A 139 5.45 9.65 13.58
N THR A 140 6.76 9.87 13.58
CA THR A 140 7.45 10.91 14.35
C THR A 140 8.40 11.73 13.47
N GLY A 141 8.05 11.91 12.21
CA GLY A 141 8.85 12.68 11.24
C GLY A 141 10.18 12.03 10.86
N LEU A 142 10.29 10.70 11.00
CA LEU A 142 11.48 9.93 10.60
C LEU A 142 11.51 9.67 9.09
N ILE A 143 10.34 9.46 8.48
CA ILE A 143 10.24 9.30 7.05
C ILE A 143 10.56 10.62 6.34
N THR A 144 11.40 10.54 5.33
CA THR A 144 11.92 11.71 4.60
C THR A 144 11.02 12.09 3.43
N TYR A 145 11.18 13.33 2.96
CA TYR A 145 10.59 13.80 1.70
C TYR A 145 10.82 12.83 0.52
N GLY A 146 12.06 12.33 0.38
CA GLY A 146 12.43 11.46 -0.73
C GLY A 146 11.68 10.12 -0.70
N GLU A 147 11.57 9.52 0.49
CA GLU A 147 10.83 8.27 0.69
C GLU A 147 9.32 8.46 0.44
N MET A 148 8.74 9.57 0.93
CA MET A 148 7.33 9.88 0.71
C MET A 148 6.99 10.11 -0.76
N VAL A 149 7.84 10.83 -1.50
CA VAL A 149 7.64 11.06 -2.95
C VAL A 149 7.80 9.78 -3.76
N ALA A 150 8.82 8.97 -3.44
CA ALA A 150 9.04 7.69 -4.11
C ALA A 150 7.86 6.74 -3.93
N MET A 151 7.42 6.55 -2.68
CA MET A 151 6.25 5.72 -2.38
C MET A 151 4.98 6.30 -3.01
N GLY A 152 4.80 7.62 -2.92
CA GLY A 152 3.64 8.29 -3.48
C GLY A 152 3.52 8.16 -5.00
N GLN A 153 4.65 8.16 -5.72
CA GLN A 153 4.66 7.93 -7.17
C GLN A 153 4.17 6.53 -7.53
N GLU A 154 4.64 5.50 -6.82
CA GLU A 154 4.19 4.11 -7.04
C GLU A 154 2.69 3.96 -6.72
N ILE A 155 2.25 4.54 -5.61
CA ILE A 155 0.84 4.49 -5.18
C ILE A 155 -0.07 5.21 -6.19
N ALA A 156 0.27 6.44 -6.56
CA ALA A 156 -0.56 7.25 -7.45
C ALA A 156 -0.60 6.69 -8.88
N ARG A 157 0.44 6.00 -9.36
CA ARG A 157 0.44 5.33 -10.67
C ARG A 157 -0.38 4.05 -10.69
N ALA A 158 -0.54 3.39 -9.54
CA ALA A 158 -1.25 2.12 -9.45
C ALA A 158 -2.78 2.24 -9.64
N VAL A 159 -3.33 3.45 -9.56
CA VAL A 159 -4.78 3.72 -9.62
C VAL A 159 -5.11 4.88 -10.55
N SER A 160 -6.35 4.95 -11.01
CA SER A 160 -6.88 6.07 -11.81
C SER A 160 -7.61 7.11 -10.96
N ILE A 161 -8.09 6.76 -9.77
CA ILE A 161 -8.74 7.71 -8.84
C ILE A 161 -7.76 8.79 -8.33
N PRO A 162 -8.24 10.01 -8.04
CA PRO A 162 -7.46 11.04 -7.38
C PRO A 162 -7.06 10.64 -5.96
N LEU A 163 -5.81 10.94 -5.59
CA LEU A 163 -5.28 10.74 -4.24
C LEU A 163 -4.82 12.07 -3.65
N ILE A 164 -5.13 12.30 -2.37
CA ILE A 164 -4.56 13.38 -1.56
C ILE A 164 -3.40 12.81 -0.75
N GLY A 165 -2.20 13.34 -0.97
CA GLY A 165 -1.00 12.88 -0.29
C GLY A 165 -0.70 13.64 1.00
N ASP A 166 -0.47 12.93 2.10
CA ASP A 166 0.07 13.49 3.34
C ASP A 166 1.52 13.95 3.12
N ALA A 167 1.77 15.26 3.23
CA ALA A 167 3.09 15.87 3.05
C ALA A 167 3.68 16.41 4.35
N ASP A 168 3.21 15.89 5.49
CA ASP A 168 3.66 16.30 6.81
C ASP A 168 3.61 17.84 6.93
N ASN A 169 4.69 18.44 7.42
CA ASN A 169 4.86 19.87 7.55
C ASN A 169 5.61 20.51 6.37
N GLY A 170 5.75 19.80 5.24
CA GLY A 170 6.44 20.27 4.04
C GLY A 170 7.97 20.15 4.04
N TYR A 171 8.53 19.45 5.03
CA TYR A 171 9.95 19.02 5.09
C TYR A 171 10.98 20.16 5.12
N GLY A 172 10.63 21.31 5.70
CA GLY A 172 11.56 22.42 5.93
C GLY A 172 10.91 23.79 5.87
N ASN A 173 11.59 24.75 5.24
CA ASN A 173 11.10 26.12 5.10
C ASN A 173 10.17 26.27 3.88
N ALA A 174 9.77 27.50 3.55
CA ALA A 174 8.90 27.79 2.40
C ALA A 174 9.44 27.22 1.06
N MET A 175 10.75 27.24 0.83
CA MET A 175 11.34 26.66 -0.39
C MET A 175 11.25 25.13 -0.40
N ASN A 176 11.36 24.48 0.76
CA ASN A 176 11.09 23.05 0.89
C ASN A 176 9.62 22.75 0.61
N VAL A 177 8.67 23.55 1.12
CA VAL A 177 7.24 23.39 0.80
C VAL A 177 7.01 23.47 -0.71
N LYS A 178 7.60 24.46 -1.40
CA LYS A 178 7.49 24.58 -2.86
C LYS A 178 8.06 23.35 -3.57
N ARG A 179 9.23 22.87 -3.14
CA ARG A 179 9.82 21.62 -3.67
C ARG A 179 8.89 20.44 -3.45
N THR A 180 8.27 20.34 -2.28
CA THR A 180 7.37 19.26 -1.90
C THR A 180 6.12 19.24 -2.77
N VAL A 181 5.45 20.38 -2.92
CA VAL A 181 4.26 20.51 -3.78
C VAL A 181 4.59 20.14 -5.23
N LYS A 182 5.71 20.64 -5.75
CA LYS A 182 6.18 20.28 -7.10
C LYS A 182 6.44 18.77 -7.21
N GLY A 183 7.10 18.16 -6.22
CA GLY A 183 7.32 16.71 -6.17
C GLY A 183 6.01 15.93 -6.20
N TYR A 184 5.01 16.33 -5.41
CA TYR A 184 3.72 15.65 -5.33
C TYR A 184 2.93 15.75 -6.63
N ILE A 185 2.97 16.91 -7.30
CA ILE A 185 2.42 17.07 -8.66
C ILE A 185 3.07 16.07 -9.62
N HIS A 186 4.41 15.96 -9.62
CA HIS A 186 5.13 15.04 -10.50
C HIS A 186 4.88 13.56 -10.17
N SER A 187 4.65 13.22 -8.90
CA SER A 187 4.25 11.88 -8.49
C SER A 187 2.84 11.50 -8.97
N GLY A 188 2.01 12.48 -9.39
CA GLY A 188 0.65 12.25 -9.87
C GLY A 188 -0.44 12.38 -8.80
N TYR A 189 -0.13 13.01 -7.67
CA TYR A 189 -1.14 13.34 -6.65
C TYR A 189 -2.12 14.40 -7.15
N ALA A 190 -3.38 14.24 -6.75
CA ALA A 190 -4.46 15.19 -7.03
C ALA A 190 -4.58 16.27 -5.96
N GLY A 191 -4.14 15.96 -4.74
CA GLY A 191 -4.08 16.91 -3.63
C GLY A 191 -2.88 16.66 -2.72
N ILE A 192 -2.60 17.63 -1.87
CA ILE A 192 -1.53 17.60 -0.88
C ILE A 192 -2.08 18.10 0.46
N LEU A 193 -1.76 17.41 1.55
CA LEU A 193 -2.10 17.80 2.91
C LEU A 193 -0.84 18.31 3.62
N LEU A 194 -0.89 19.56 4.11
CA LEU A 194 0.23 20.23 4.79
C LEU A 194 -0.19 20.72 6.17
N GLU A 195 0.64 20.46 7.17
CA GLU A 195 0.37 20.79 8.57
C GLU A 195 1.30 21.87 9.14
N ASP A 196 0.86 22.49 10.24
CA ASP A 196 1.56 23.58 10.92
C ASP A 196 2.47 23.13 12.07
N GLN A 197 2.83 21.85 12.12
CA GLN A 197 3.73 21.32 13.14
C GLN A 197 5.18 21.79 12.94
N VAL A 198 5.92 21.88 14.05
CA VAL A 198 7.38 22.02 14.04
C VAL A 198 8.03 20.70 13.56
N SER A 199 9.27 20.76 13.07
CA SER A 199 10.07 19.53 12.85
C SER A 199 10.86 19.15 14.10
N PRO A 200 10.98 17.85 14.44
CA PRO A 200 10.24 16.74 13.86
C PRO A 200 8.75 16.80 14.23
N LYS A 201 7.89 16.47 13.27
CA LYS A 201 6.44 16.38 13.49
C LYS A 201 6.07 15.08 14.21
N ALA A 202 4.88 15.03 14.79
CA ALA A 202 4.34 13.81 15.39
C ALA A 202 2.90 13.58 14.94
N CYS A 203 2.44 12.33 14.99
CA CYS A 203 1.02 12.03 14.77
C CYS A 203 0.14 12.92 15.66
N GLY A 204 -0.83 13.61 15.04
CA GLY A 204 -1.64 14.61 15.72
C GLY A 204 -2.31 14.10 16.99
N HIS A 205 -2.72 12.84 17.06
CA HIS A 205 -3.36 12.25 18.25
C HIS A 205 -2.41 11.86 19.40
N THR A 206 -1.11 12.15 19.30
CA THR A 206 -0.10 11.82 20.32
C THR A 206 0.15 12.98 21.32
N ARG A 207 1.02 12.77 22.31
CA ARG A 207 1.35 13.80 23.32
C ARG A 207 2.48 14.69 22.82
N GLY A 208 2.46 15.96 23.23
CA GLY A 208 3.58 16.87 22.99
C GLY A 208 3.62 17.48 21.59
N VAL A 209 2.50 17.48 20.87
CA VAL A 209 2.34 18.16 19.59
C VAL A 209 2.66 19.64 19.74
N LYS A 210 3.47 20.17 18.83
CA LYS A 210 3.92 21.55 18.80
C LYS A 210 3.72 22.12 17.40
N VAL A 211 3.25 23.36 17.34
CA VAL A 211 3.03 24.07 16.08
C VAL A 211 3.95 25.27 15.97
N VAL A 212 4.23 25.68 14.74
CA VAL A 212 5.02 26.89 14.44
C VAL A 212 4.22 28.16 14.73
N SER A 213 4.87 29.33 14.62
CA SER A 213 4.18 30.61 14.76
C SER A 213 3.06 30.76 13.70
N ARG A 214 2.14 31.69 13.93
CA ARG A 214 1.04 31.96 12.99
C ARG A 214 1.59 32.38 11.62
N GLU A 215 2.59 33.24 11.62
CA GLU A 215 3.23 33.77 10.42
C GLU A 215 3.89 32.66 9.59
N GLU A 216 4.61 31.76 10.26
CA GLU A 216 5.25 30.63 9.58
C GLU A 216 4.20 29.64 9.02
N ALA A 217 3.13 29.36 9.78
CA ALA A 217 2.07 28.47 9.34
C ALA A 217 1.38 29.01 8.07
N VAL A 218 1.00 30.28 8.07
CA VAL A 218 0.38 30.94 6.90
C VAL A 218 1.34 30.99 5.72
N MET A 219 2.62 31.30 5.96
CA MET A 219 3.66 31.31 4.94
C MET A 219 3.80 29.95 4.23
N ARG A 220 3.70 28.82 4.95
CA ARG A 220 3.77 27.49 4.33
C ARG A 220 2.59 27.25 3.39
N ILE A 221 1.37 27.62 3.80
CA ILE A 221 0.18 27.49 2.92
C ILE A 221 0.31 28.39 1.69
N GLN A 222 0.74 29.65 1.87
CA GLN A 222 0.99 30.57 0.75
C GLN A 222 2.04 30.00 -0.21
N ALA A 223 3.15 29.47 0.30
CA ALA A 223 4.19 28.85 -0.53
C ALA A 223 3.66 27.66 -1.33
N ALA A 224 2.73 26.88 -0.77
CA ALA A 224 2.10 25.77 -1.49
C ALA A 224 1.17 26.24 -2.61
N VAL A 225 0.35 27.26 -2.33
CA VAL A 225 -0.54 27.91 -3.32
C VAL A 225 0.26 28.56 -4.45
N ASP A 226 1.39 29.20 -4.12
CA ASP A 226 2.31 29.78 -5.11
C ASP A 226 2.92 28.68 -5.99
N ALA A 227 3.40 27.58 -5.41
CA ALA A 227 3.99 26.47 -6.17
C ALA A 227 2.99 25.82 -7.13
N ARG A 228 1.73 25.65 -6.70
CA ARG A 228 0.62 25.20 -7.56
C ARG A 228 0.46 26.13 -8.77
N THR A 229 0.41 27.43 -8.53
CA THR A 229 0.23 28.46 -9.57
C THR A 229 1.42 28.48 -10.55
N GLU A 230 2.65 28.42 -10.04
CA GLU A 230 3.87 28.36 -10.85
C GLU A 230 3.93 27.15 -11.78
N CYS A 231 3.36 26.03 -11.36
CA CYS A 231 3.30 24.81 -12.16
C CYS A 231 2.12 24.77 -13.13
N GLY A 232 1.18 25.72 -13.06
CA GLY A 232 -0.08 25.67 -13.81
C GLY A 232 -0.89 24.40 -13.50
N ALA A 233 -0.80 23.90 -12.26
CA ALA A 233 -1.41 22.64 -11.85
C ALA A 233 -2.69 22.86 -11.03
N ASP A 234 -3.59 21.88 -11.11
CA ASP A 234 -4.86 21.92 -10.38
C ASP A 234 -4.79 21.28 -8.98
N ILE A 235 -3.60 21.02 -8.45
CA ILE A 235 -3.45 20.30 -7.17
C ILE A 235 -4.24 21.00 -6.05
N VAL A 236 -5.00 20.20 -5.29
CA VAL A 236 -5.79 20.66 -4.14
C VAL A 236 -4.88 20.78 -2.92
N VAL A 237 -4.88 21.94 -2.26
CA VAL A 237 -4.13 22.20 -1.03
C VAL A 237 -5.05 22.03 0.18
N VAL A 238 -4.83 20.95 0.94
CA VAL A 238 -5.50 20.69 2.22
C VAL A 238 -4.62 21.27 3.34
N ALA A 239 -5.09 22.32 4.00
CA ALA A 239 -4.38 22.95 5.11
C ALA A 239 -4.83 22.36 6.44
N ARG A 240 -3.90 21.67 7.12
CA ARG A 240 -4.09 21.07 8.43
C ARG A 240 -3.54 21.97 9.54
N SER A 241 -4.28 22.09 10.64
CA SER A 241 -3.75 22.63 11.89
C SER A 241 -3.86 21.60 13.02
N ASP A 242 -2.75 21.42 13.74
CA ASP A 242 -2.68 20.63 14.97
C ASP A 242 -2.74 21.50 16.24
N SER A 243 -2.98 22.80 16.07
CA SER A 243 -2.99 23.79 17.15
C SER A 243 -4.09 23.58 18.19
N ARG A 244 -5.14 22.80 17.87
CA ARG A 244 -6.17 22.43 18.84
C ARG A 244 -5.56 21.74 20.06
N GLN A 245 -4.62 20.83 19.83
CA GLN A 245 -3.94 20.14 20.91
C GLN A 245 -2.73 20.91 21.44
N ALA A 246 -1.99 21.57 20.55
CA ALA A 246 -0.76 22.24 20.92
C ALA A 246 -1.01 23.55 21.72
N ILE A 247 -2.11 24.25 21.45
CA ILE A 247 -2.41 25.58 21.98
C ILE A 247 -3.85 25.65 22.52
N SER A 248 -4.85 25.81 21.64
CA SER A 248 -6.27 25.90 22.04
C SER A 248 -7.19 25.72 20.83
N PHE A 249 -8.49 25.57 21.10
CA PHE A 249 -9.51 25.49 20.06
C PHE A 249 -9.64 26.81 19.27
N GLU A 250 -9.63 27.93 19.97
CA GLU A 250 -9.73 29.28 19.40
C GLU A 250 -8.56 29.59 18.47
N GLU A 251 -7.35 29.16 18.85
CA GLU A 251 -6.17 29.27 17.97
C GLU A 251 -6.37 28.47 16.68
N SER A 252 -6.93 27.26 16.77
CA SER A 252 -7.19 26.43 15.59
C SER A 252 -8.24 27.01 14.64
N LEU A 253 -9.26 27.69 15.17
CA LEU A 253 -10.23 28.42 14.36
C LEU A 253 -9.60 29.64 13.68
N TRP A 254 -8.75 30.39 14.40
CA TRP A 254 -8.02 31.53 13.83
C TRP A 254 -7.13 31.08 12.67
N ARG A 255 -6.35 30.02 12.87
CA ARG A 255 -5.44 29.48 11.83
C ARG A 255 -6.19 28.97 10.63
N SER A 256 -7.31 28.27 10.84
CA SER A 256 -8.16 27.78 9.75
C SER A 256 -8.68 28.91 8.87
N ARG A 257 -9.09 30.05 9.48
CA ARG A 257 -9.48 31.23 8.72
C ARG A 257 -8.31 31.81 7.94
N ALA A 258 -7.15 31.95 8.57
CA ALA A 258 -5.95 32.47 7.91
C ALA A 258 -5.47 31.56 6.76
N PHE A 259 -5.62 30.24 6.88
CA PHE A 259 -5.30 29.30 5.81
C PHE A 259 -6.26 29.40 4.62
N ALA A 260 -7.55 29.62 4.89
CA ALA A 260 -8.52 29.93 3.84
C ALA A 260 -8.17 31.25 3.12
N ASP A 261 -7.83 32.30 3.88
CA ASP A 261 -7.44 33.61 3.32
C ASP A 261 -6.15 33.50 2.48
N ALA A 262 -5.24 32.58 2.84
CA ALA A 262 -4.03 32.26 2.07
C ALA A 262 -4.29 31.39 0.82
N GLY A 263 -5.53 30.94 0.60
CA GLY A 263 -5.93 30.21 -0.60
C GLY A 263 -5.91 28.68 -0.48
N ALA A 264 -5.97 28.12 0.74
CA ALA A 264 -6.19 26.69 0.91
C ALA A 264 -7.56 26.27 0.35
N ASP A 265 -7.60 25.12 -0.33
CA ASP A 265 -8.81 24.61 -0.98
C ASP A 265 -9.67 23.76 -0.03
N VAL A 266 -9.05 23.16 0.99
CA VAL A 266 -9.73 22.39 2.04
C VAL A 266 -9.09 22.72 3.38
N LEU A 267 -9.90 22.85 4.42
CA LEU A 267 -9.44 23.05 5.80
C LEU A 267 -9.58 21.78 6.62
N PHE A 268 -8.62 21.57 7.53
CA PHE A 268 -8.62 20.46 8.48
C PHE A 268 -8.07 20.91 9.83
N ILE A 269 -8.85 20.77 10.90
CA ILE A 269 -8.33 20.83 12.28
C ILE A 269 -8.27 19.40 12.80
N ASP A 270 -7.08 18.95 13.17
CA ASP A 270 -6.95 17.62 13.75
C ASP A 270 -7.38 17.60 15.22
N ALA A 271 -7.89 16.46 15.65
CA ALA A 271 -8.23 16.17 17.04
C ALA A 271 -9.25 17.13 17.72
N LEU A 272 -10.26 17.58 16.97
CA LEU A 272 -11.45 18.22 17.54
C LEU A 272 -12.11 17.28 18.55
N ALA A 273 -12.43 17.78 19.75
CA ALA A 273 -12.78 16.95 20.90
C ALA A 273 -14.29 16.71 21.08
N SER A 274 -15.15 17.43 20.35
CA SER A 274 -16.60 17.32 20.46
C SER A 274 -17.34 17.67 19.17
N LYS A 275 -18.62 17.30 19.10
CA LYS A 275 -19.53 17.70 18.00
C LYS A 275 -19.69 19.22 17.95
N GLU A 276 -19.63 19.90 19.09
CA GLU A 276 -19.74 21.34 19.21
C GLU A 276 -18.53 22.03 18.58
N GLU A 277 -17.31 21.56 18.89
CA GLU A 277 -16.09 22.06 18.25
C GLU A 277 -16.12 21.84 16.72
N MET A 278 -16.61 20.68 16.27
CA MET A 278 -16.80 20.39 14.85
C MET A 278 -17.75 21.34 14.14
N ARG A 279 -18.88 21.70 14.77
CA ARG A 279 -19.84 22.67 14.22
C ARG A 279 -19.20 24.05 14.07
N SER A 280 -18.55 24.54 15.12
CA SER A 280 -17.91 25.87 15.07
C SER A 280 -16.74 25.89 14.08
N PHE A 281 -16.04 24.77 13.87
CA PHE A 281 -15.07 24.66 12.78
C PHE A 281 -15.72 24.77 11.40
N CYS A 282 -16.84 24.09 11.15
CA CYS A 282 -17.52 24.14 9.86
C CYS A 282 -18.09 25.53 9.53
N GLU A 283 -18.39 26.35 10.54
CA GLU A 283 -18.78 27.75 10.41
C GLU A 283 -17.62 28.68 10.00
N VAL A 284 -16.36 28.26 10.19
CA VAL A 284 -15.19 29.02 9.70
C VAL A 284 -15.08 28.88 8.19
N SER A 285 -15.05 30.02 7.50
CA SER A 285 -14.92 30.11 6.04
C SER A 285 -15.87 29.13 5.34
N PRO A 286 -17.21 29.32 5.46
CA PRO A 286 -18.22 28.32 5.11
C PRO A 286 -18.13 27.83 3.65
N SER A 287 -17.63 28.67 2.74
CA SER A 287 -17.41 28.33 1.34
C SER A 287 -16.25 27.37 1.07
N VAL A 288 -15.33 27.19 2.03
CA VAL A 288 -14.18 26.28 1.88
C VAL A 288 -14.55 24.91 2.44
N PRO A 289 -14.42 23.81 1.68
CA PRO A 289 -14.61 22.44 2.15
C PRO A 289 -13.87 22.12 3.46
N LYS A 290 -14.51 21.31 4.32
CA LYS A 290 -13.92 20.81 5.57
C LYS A 290 -13.66 19.32 5.48
N MET A 291 -12.50 18.92 5.99
CA MET A 291 -12.12 17.52 6.14
C MET A 291 -12.30 17.05 7.58
N ALA A 292 -12.91 15.89 7.75
CA ALA A 292 -12.94 15.15 9.01
C ALA A 292 -11.97 13.96 8.95
N ASN A 293 -11.27 13.69 10.05
CA ASN A 293 -10.36 12.55 10.16
C ASN A 293 -10.90 11.54 11.17
N MET A 294 -11.46 10.42 10.69
CA MET A 294 -12.06 9.39 11.52
C MET A 294 -11.03 8.31 11.86
N LEU A 295 -10.20 8.61 12.86
CA LEU A 295 -9.15 7.69 13.34
C LEU A 295 -9.73 6.55 14.20
N GLU A 296 -10.14 5.47 13.53
CA GLU A 296 -10.70 4.27 14.15
C GLU A 296 -9.62 3.54 14.98
N GLY A 297 -9.72 3.63 16.32
CA GLY A 297 -8.72 3.02 17.22
C GLY A 297 -8.45 3.76 18.53
N GLY A 298 -9.16 4.86 18.81
CA GLY A 298 -9.07 5.58 20.09
C GLY A 298 -8.34 6.93 20.01
N GLY A 299 -8.42 7.60 18.85
CA GLY A 299 -8.04 9.01 18.74
C GLY A 299 -8.90 9.91 19.64
N LYS A 300 -8.49 11.18 19.75
CA LYS A 300 -9.20 12.17 20.59
C LYS A 300 -10.57 12.59 20.02
N THR A 301 -10.75 12.46 18.70
CA THR A 301 -11.96 12.87 18.01
C THR A 301 -13.06 11.84 18.14
N PRO A 302 -14.29 12.22 18.54
CA PRO A 302 -15.43 11.32 18.53
C PRO A 302 -15.67 10.76 17.12
N ILE A 303 -15.82 9.43 17.01
CA ILE A 303 -16.11 8.77 15.73
C ILE A 303 -17.59 8.94 15.41
N LEU A 304 -17.86 9.62 14.29
CA LEU A 304 -19.21 9.91 13.80
C LEU A 304 -19.47 9.21 12.48
N THR A 305 -20.74 8.97 12.20
CA THR A 305 -21.17 8.44 10.90
C THR A 305 -21.04 9.50 9.79
N PRO A 306 -20.92 9.09 8.51
CA PRO A 306 -20.94 10.02 7.38
C PRO A 306 -22.14 10.98 7.38
N VAL A 307 -23.31 10.48 7.76
CA VAL A 307 -24.55 11.29 7.83
C VAL A 307 -24.41 12.38 8.88
N GLU A 308 -23.95 12.04 10.10
CA GLU A 308 -23.73 13.04 11.15
C GLU A 308 -22.66 14.07 10.76
N LEU A 309 -21.59 13.65 10.08
CA LEU A 309 -20.54 14.56 9.59
C LEU A 309 -21.08 15.50 8.50
N GLN A 310 -21.91 14.99 7.60
CA GLN A 310 -22.55 15.80 6.56
C GLN A 310 -23.49 16.83 7.19
N ASP A 311 -24.29 16.43 8.17
CA ASP A 311 -25.21 17.33 8.89
C ASP A 311 -24.48 18.44 9.65
N ILE A 312 -23.24 18.18 10.09
CA ILE A 312 -22.37 19.18 10.71
C ILE A 312 -21.76 20.15 9.67
N GLY A 313 -21.57 19.71 8.43
CA GLY A 313 -21.02 20.53 7.34
C GLY A 313 -19.66 20.07 6.79
N PHE A 314 -19.22 18.85 7.13
CA PHE A 314 -18.01 18.29 6.51
C PHE A 314 -18.25 17.87 5.07
N LYS A 315 -17.20 17.99 4.25
CA LYS A 315 -17.23 17.70 2.82
C LYS A 315 -16.52 16.41 2.46
N ILE A 316 -15.39 16.13 3.12
CA ILE A 316 -14.62 14.92 2.91
C ILE A 316 -14.27 14.25 4.24
N VAL A 317 -14.17 12.93 4.24
CA VAL A 317 -13.84 12.13 5.43
C VAL A 317 -12.67 11.21 5.10
N ALA A 318 -11.63 11.25 5.94
CA ALA A 318 -10.52 10.31 5.88
C ALA A 318 -10.68 9.17 6.89
N TYR A 319 -10.28 7.98 6.47
CA TYR A 319 -10.14 6.80 7.31
C TYR A 319 -8.67 6.35 7.31
N PRO A 320 -7.83 6.95 8.19
CA PRO A 320 -6.37 6.89 8.09
C PRO A 320 -5.77 5.53 8.46
N LEU A 321 -6.42 4.77 9.36
CA LEU A 321 -5.82 3.58 9.98
C LEU A 321 -6.54 2.27 9.67
N SER A 322 -7.76 2.27 9.15
CA SER A 322 -8.58 1.05 9.06
C SER A 322 -7.90 -0.04 8.22
N LEU A 323 -7.39 0.31 7.03
CA LEU A 323 -6.70 -0.67 6.18
C LEU A 323 -5.42 -1.21 6.83
N LEU A 324 -4.63 -0.34 7.49
CA LEU A 324 -3.40 -0.74 8.15
C LEU A 324 -3.67 -1.63 9.36
N ALA A 325 -4.60 -1.21 10.23
CA ALA A 325 -4.95 -1.92 11.46
C ALA A 325 -5.56 -3.29 11.16
N VAL A 326 -6.47 -3.38 10.18
CA VAL A 326 -7.03 -4.65 9.71
C VAL A 326 -5.93 -5.55 9.13
N SER A 327 -5.02 -4.99 8.33
CA SER A 327 -3.88 -5.75 7.78
C SER A 327 -2.99 -6.32 8.87
N ILE A 328 -2.65 -5.51 9.89
CA ILE A 328 -1.87 -5.97 11.05
C ILE A 328 -2.58 -7.13 11.76
N GLY A 329 -3.87 -7.00 12.05
CA GLY A 329 -4.65 -8.05 12.69
C GLY A 329 -4.70 -9.34 11.86
N ALA A 330 -4.91 -9.23 10.55
CA ALA A 330 -4.94 -10.36 9.64
C ALA A 330 -3.57 -11.06 9.55
N MET A 331 -2.48 -10.30 9.44
CA MET A 331 -1.11 -10.84 9.45
C MET A 331 -0.79 -11.56 10.77
N GLN A 332 -1.16 -10.97 11.93
CA GLN A 332 -0.99 -11.59 13.23
C GLN A 332 -1.76 -12.91 13.34
N GLY A 333 -3.02 -12.93 12.90
CA GLY A 333 -3.85 -14.14 12.87
C GLY A 333 -3.26 -15.24 11.98
N ALA A 334 -2.79 -14.88 10.78
CA ALA A 334 -2.16 -15.81 9.86
C ALA A 334 -0.85 -16.39 10.42
N LEU A 335 0.01 -15.55 11.01
CA LEU A 335 1.26 -15.98 11.64
C LEU A 335 1.01 -16.89 12.84
N ALA A 336 -0.04 -16.64 13.63
CA ALA A 336 -0.41 -17.50 14.74
C ALA A 336 -0.84 -18.90 14.26
N ALA A 337 -1.63 -18.98 13.18
CA ALA A 337 -2.03 -20.25 12.57
C ALA A 337 -0.81 -21.02 12.03
N ILE A 338 0.08 -20.34 11.29
CA ILE A 338 1.29 -20.96 10.75
C ILE A 338 2.16 -21.50 11.88
N ARG A 339 2.34 -20.73 12.96
CA ARG A 339 3.10 -21.15 14.15
C ARG A 339 2.51 -22.39 14.83
N SER A 340 1.19 -22.61 14.75
CA SER A 340 0.54 -23.82 15.27
C SER A 340 0.52 -24.98 14.27
N GLY A 341 1.20 -24.85 13.12
CA GLY A 341 1.24 -25.89 12.08
C GLY A 341 -0.02 -25.93 11.20
N CYS A 342 -0.85 -24.88 11.26
CA CYS A 342 -2.09 -24.77 10.49
C CYS A 342 -1.96 -23.69 9.41
N LEU A 343 -2.74 -23.82 8.33
CA LEU A 343 -2.93 -22.71 7.40
C LEU A 343 -3.97 -21.72 7.98
N PRO A 344 -3.90 -20.43 7.62
CA PRO A 344 -4.98 -19.47 7.90
C PRO A 344 -6.31 -19.99 7.35
N SER A 345 -7.42 -19.66 8.01
CA SER A 345 -8.73 -20.16 7.58
C SER A 345 -9.07 -19.66 6.17
N PRO A 346 -9.61 -20.50 5.26
CA PRO A 346 -9.90 -20.08 3.89
C PRO A 346 -10.82 -18.85 3.78
N GLY A 347 -11.76 -18.68 4.72
CA GLY A 347 -12.63 -17.50 4.76
C GLY A 347 -11.93 -16.19 5.16
N SER A 348 -10.66 -16.23 5.53
CA SER A 348 -9.86 -15.06 5.91
C SER A 348 -8.89 -14.59 4.81
N MET A 349 -8.81 -15.30 3.68
CA MET A 349 -7.84 -15.05 2.62
C MET A 349 -8.52 -15.11 1.25
N PRO A 350 -8.20 -14.20 0.31
CA PRO A 350 -8.60 -14.35 -1.08
C PRO A 350 -8.01 -15.64 -1.67
N SER A 351 -8.75 -16.27 -2.58
CA SER A 351 -8.25 -17.35 -3.41
C SER A 351 -7.08 -16.88 -4.29
N PHE A 352 -6.31 -17.84 -4.81
CA PHE A 352 -5.20 -17.51 -5.71
C PHE A 352 -5.68 -16.82 -7.00
N GLU A 353 -6.85 -17.20 -7.51
CA GLU A 353 -7.47 -16.53 -8.66
C GLU A 353 -7.87 -15.09 -8.35
N GLU A 354 -8.47 -14.82 -7.19
CA GLU A 354 -8.79 -13.46 -6.76
C GLU A 354 -7.52 -12.62 -6.58
N MET A 355 -6.44 -13.20 -6.04
CA MET A 355 -5.15 -12.49 -5.94
C MET A 355 -4.58 -12.14 -7.30
N LYS A 356 -4.60 -13.08 -8.26
CA LYS A 356 -4.15 -12.82 -9.64
C LYS A 356 -4.95 -11.69 -10.30
N ASP A 357 -6.27 -11.70 -10.14
CA ASP A 357 -7.14 -10.66 -10.66
C ASP A 357 -6.85 -9.29 -10.00
N ILE A 358 -6.72 -9.22 -8.67
CA ILE A 358 -6.37 -7.99 -7.95
C ILE A 358 -5.03 -7.43 -8.42
N LEU A 359 -4.04 -8.29 -8.63
CA LEU A 359 -2.70 -7.88 -9.06
C LEU A 359 -2.63 -7.50 -10.54
N GLY A 360 -3.61 -7.92 -11.34
CA GLY A 360 -3.72 -7.58 -12.76
C GLY A 360 -3.12 -8.62 -13.70
N PHE A 361 -3.02 -9.89 -13.28
CA PHE A 361 -2.54 -10.98 -14.15
C PHE A 361 -3.42 -11.15 -15.40
N ASN A 362 -4.73 -11.00 -15.26
CA ASN A 362 -5.65 -11.14 -16.40
C ASN A 362 -5.34 -10.08 -17.47
N VAL A 363 -5.21 -8.81 -17.06
CA VAL A 363 -4.82 -7.71 -17.95
C VAL A 363 -3.44 -7.95 -18.55
N TYR A 364 -2.48 -8.43 -17.76
CA TYR A 364 -1.15 -8.76 -18.25
C TYR A 364 -1.20 -9.81 -19.37
N TYR A 365 -1.93 -10.91 -19.18
CA TYR A 365 -2.00 -11.98 -20.17
C TYR A 365 -2.73 -11.54 -21.44
N GLU A 366 -3.84 -10.79 -21.31
CA GLU A 366 -4.53 -10.18 -22.46
C GLU A 366 -3.59 -9.28 -23.28
N GLU A 367 -2.75 -8.51 -22.59
CA GLU A 367 -1.77 -7.62 -23.21
C GLU A 367 -0.61 -8.39 -23.86
N GLU A 368 -0.10 -9.44 -23.19
CA GLU A 368 0.97 -10.31 -23.66
C GLU A 368 0.57 -11.05 -24.94
N GLU A 369 -0.67 -11.54 -25.03
CA GLU A 369 -1.20 -12.21 -26.22
C GLU A 369 -1.10 -11.35 -27.49
N ARG A 370 -1.16 -10.02 -27.36
CA ARG A 370 -1.01 -9.08 -28.50
C ARG A 370 0.38 -9.11 -29.12
N TYR A 371 1.38 -9.59 -28.37
CA TYR A 371 2.77 -9.71 -28.80
C TYR A 371 3.20 -11.16 -29.02
N ALA A 372 2.26 -12.11 -28.95
CA ALA A 372 2.54 -13.50 -29.24
C ALA A 372 3.02 -13.65 -30.70
N LEU A 373 4.21 -14.22 -30.88
CA LEU A 373 4.76 -14.49 -32.20
C LEU A 373 3.93 -15.59 -32.88
N SER A 374 3.26 -15.26 -33.99
CA SER A 374 2.70 -16.29 -34.86
C SER A 374 3.84 -17.05 -35.54
N THR A 375 4.06 -18.29 -35.13
CA THR A 375 5.04 -19.23 -35.74
C THR A 375 4.64 -19.70 -37.15
N SER A 376 3.70 -19.04 -37.83
CA SER A 376 3.15 -19.47 -39.12
C SER A 376 3.94 -19.04 -40.36
N HIS A 377 5.13 -18.45 -40.22
CA HIS A 377 5.95 -18.01 -41.38
C HIS A 377 7.30 -18.71 -41.58
N LEU A 378 7.73 -19.61 -40.70
CA LEU A 378 9.02 -20.29 -40.83
C LEU A 378 8.99 -21.62 -41.62
N SER A 379 7.82 -22.06 -42.09
CA SER A 379 7.67 -23.35 -42.80
C SER A 379 7.50 -23.27 -44.32
N SER A 380 7.52 -22.07 -44.94
CA SER A 380 7.26 -21.92 -46.39
C SER A 380 8.49 -21.62 -47.26
N GLN A 381 9.71 -21.60 -46.70
CA GLN A 381 10.95 -21.41 -47.47
C GLN A 381 11.97 -22.55 -47.25
N ARG A 382 11.60 -23.78 -47.61
CA ARG A 382 12.57 -24.79 -48.04
C ARG A 382 12.09 -25.48 -49.31
N GLY A 383 11.93 -24.70 -50.38
CA GLY A 383 11.94 -25.23 -51.74
C GLY A 383 13.38 -25.52 -52.13
N TYR A 384 13.80 -26.79 -52.03
CA TYR A 384 15.09 -27.24 -52.55
C TYR A 384 14.95 -27.47 -54.06
N SER A 385 15.62 -26.64 -54.86
CA SER A 385 15.92 -26.91 -56.26
C SER A 385 17.23 -27.69 -56.39
N THR A 386 17.27 -28.52 -57.42
CA THR A 386 18.14 -29.64 -57.76
C THR A 386 19.61 -29.33 -58.14
N SER A 387 20.39 -30.41 -58.30
CA SER A 387 21.76 -30.58 -58.89
C SER A 387 22.91 -30.61 -57.85
N ASP A 388 23.88 -31.52 -57.81
CA ASP A 388 24.31 -32.62 -58.69
C ASP A 388 25.15 -33.68 -57.90
N ASN A 389 25.05 -34.93 -58.37
CA ASN A 389 25.95 -36.12 -58.34
C ASN A 389 27.22 -36.21 -57.47
N CYS A 390 27.31 -37.30 -56.67
CA CYS A 390 28.28 -38.43 -56.78
C CYS A 390 28.08 -39.40 -55.58
N ASP A 391 27.55 -40.62 -55.72
CA ASP A 391 28.07 -41.92 -56.21
C ASP A 391 28.82 -42.78 -55.15
N TYR A 392 28.49 -44.08 -55.18
CA TYR A 392 29.00 -45.26 -54.44
C TYR A 392 28.57 -45.60 -52.98
N GLY A 393 27.47 -46.37 -52.88
CA GLY A 393 27.51 -47.82 -52.59
C GLY A 393 27.82 -48.34 -51.18
N SER A 394 26.81 -48.86 -50.47
CA SER A 394 26.64 -50.30 -50.14
C SER A 394 25.61 -50.53 -49.03
N SER A 395 24.77 -51.54 -49.27
CA SER A 395 23.68 -52.02 -48.43
C SER A 395 24.12 -52.64 -47.10
N HIS A 396 23.30 -52.50 -46.05
CA HIS A 396 22.80 -53.66 -45.29
C HIS A 396 21.64 -53.33 -44.33
N ASN A 397 20.52 -54.01 -44.62
CA ASN A 397 19.55 -54.68 -43.74
C ASN A 397 18.96 -53.99 -42.49
N PHE A 398 17.64 -53.84 -42.59
CA PHE A 398 16.64 -53.87 -41.52
C PHE A 398 16.86 -55.01 -40.51
N GLN A 399 16.69 -54.70 -39.23
CA GLN A 399 15.90 -55.54 -38.35
C GLN A 399 15.22 -54.68 -37.27
N ASP A 400 13.91 -54.86 -37.23
CA ASP A 400 12.91 -54.29 -36.35
C ASP A 400 12.96 -55.05 -35.02
N ASP A 401 13.05 -54.35 -33.89
CA ASP A 401 12.65 -54.90 -32.59
C ASP A 401 11.91 -53.81 -31.81
N THR A 402 10.65 -54.14 -31.58
CA THR A 402 9.65 -53.38 -30.85
C THR A 402 9.91 -53.50 -29.36
N GLU A 403 10.12 -52.37 -28.66
CA GLU A 403 9.70 -52.28 -27.25
C GLU A 403 9.22 -50.87 -26.90
N MET A 404 8.14 -50.87 -26.13
CA MET A 404 7.19 -49.80 -25.91
C MET A 404 7.54 -48.99 -24.65
N ILE A 405 7.19 -47.70 -24.71
CA ILE A 405 6.77 -46.81 -23.60
C ILE A 405 7.84 -45.90 -22.95
N SER A 406 7.54 -44.59 -23.08
CA SER A 406 7.83 -43.49 -22.15
C SER A 406 9.19 -42.76 -22.25
N GLN A 407 9.30 -41.79 -23.17
CA GLN A 407 10.07 -40.55 -22.96
C GLN A 407 9.30 -39.39 -23.61
N ARG A 408 8.43 -38.72 -22.85
CA ARG A 408 8.66 -37.38 -22.25
C ARG A 408 9.29 -36.40 -23.24
N LEU A 409 8.44 -35.47 -23.67
CA LEU A 409 8.73 -34.21 -24.33
C LEU A 409 10.03 -33.61 -23.79
N GLN A 410 10.96 -33.34 -24.70
CA GLN A 410 12.14 -32.53 -24.46
C GLN A 410 11.67 -31.10 -24.20
N ASP A 411 11.87 -30.59 -22.98
CA ASP A 411 11.76 -29.16 -22.73
C ASP A 411 12.93 -28.48 -23.45
N GLU A 412 12.61 -27.69 -24.48
CA GLU A 412 13.56 -26.82 -25.17
C GLU A 412 14.15 -25.81 -24.18
N VAL A 413 15.48 -25.68 -24.18
CA VAL A 413 16.22 -24.70 -23.39
C VAL A 413 15.84 -23.30 -23.88
N VAL A 414 15.14 -22.54 -23.02
CA VAL A 414 14.76 -21.15 -23.29
C VAL A 414 15.97 -20.23 -23.15
N GLU A 415 16.45 -19.68 -24.27
CA GLU A 415 17.48 -18.64 -24.29
C GLU A 415 16.84 -17.27 -23.96
N VAL A 416 17.13 -16.75 -22.76
CA VAL A 416 16.62 -15.44 -22.30
C VAL A 416 17.52 -14.34 -22.84
N LEU A 417 17.09 -13.64 -23.89
CA LEU A 417 17.74 -12.42 -24.37
C LEU A 417 17.23 -11.21 -23.57
N THR A 418 18.11 -10.57 -22.78
CA THR A 418 17.83 -9.31 -22.09
C THR A 418 18.12 -8.10 -22.99
N PRO A 419 17.32 -7.01 -22.92
CA PRO A 419 17.43 -5.90 -23.86
C PRO A 419 18.67 -5.03 -23.58
N GLU A 420 19.29 -4.51 -24.65
CA GLU A 420 20.40 -3.57 -24.57
C GLU A 420 19.93 -2.23 -23.96
N VAL A 421 20.58 -1.82 -22.86
CA VAL A 421 20.37 -0.51 -22.25
C VAL A 421 21.20 0.52 -23.02
N SER A 422 20.51 1.34 -23.84
CA SER A 422 21.10 2.51 -24.48
C SER A 422 21.19 3.67 -23.47
N HIS A 423 22.40 4.13 -23.17
CA HIS A 423 22.61 5.44 -22.54
C HIS A 423 23.46 6.34 -23.44
N SER A 424 22.80 7.34 -24.04
CA SER A 424 23.43 8.56 -24.51
C SER A 424 23.53 9.54 -23.33
N TYR A 425 24.73 10.07 -23.03
CA TYR A 425 25.04 11.49 -22.79
C TYR A 425 26.52 11.61 -22.35
N ASN A 426 27.23 12.51 -23.02
CA ASN A 426 28.67 12.78 -22.91
C ASN A 426 28.99 13.90 -21.89
N ASN A 427 30.29 13.98 -21.53
CA ASN A 427 31.07 15.00 -20.79
C ASN A 427 31.13 14.81 -19.26
N GLY A 428 32.27 14.84 -18.57
CA GLY A 428 33.68 15.06 -18.91
C GLY A 428 34.51 15.05 -17.60
N ASP A 429 35.80 14.73 -17.71
CA ASP A 429 36.90 14.89 -16.74
C ASP A 429 37.04 13.99 -15.49
N SER A 430 37.84 12.94 -15.71
CA SER A 430 39.03 12.52 -14.93
C SER A 430 38.96 12.43 -13.40
N THR A 431 38.68 11.22 -12.90
CA THR A 431 39.54 10.37 -12.03
C THR A 431 38.75 9.11 -11.65
N GLY A 432 38.98 7.98 -12.33
CA GLY A 432 38.20 6.76 -12.05
C GLY A 432 38.47 5.57 -12.98
N GLY A 433 39.74 5.26 -13.25
CA GLY A 433 40.16 4.30 -14.28
C GLY A 433 40.06 2.80 -13.95
N SER A 434 39.16 2.39 -13.05
CA SER A 434 38.92 0.95 -12.77
C SER A 434 37.44 0.57 -12.94
N PHE A 435 36.52 1.46 -12.57
CA PHE A 435 35.10 1.09 -12.47
C PHE A 435 34.40 0.95 -13.82
N SER A 436 34.71 1.76 -14.84
CA SER A 436 34.05 1.67 -16.16
C SER A 436 34.51 0.48 -17.01
N ARG A 437 35.60 -0.21 -16.62
CA ARG A 437 36.26 -1.26 -17.44
C ARG A 437 35.71 -2.66 -17.20
N MET A 438 35.01 -2.91 -16.09
CA MET A 438 34.43 -4.22 -15.76
C MET A 438 33.09 -4.49 -16.47
N TRP A 439 32.37 -3.45 -16.90
CA TRP A 439 30.95 -3.55 -17.27
C TRP A 439 30.67 -4.09 -18.68
N SER A 440 31.71 -4.29 -19.51
CA SER A 440 31.57 -4.80 -20.89
C SER A 440 31.85 -6.30 -21.04
N ARG A 441 32.28 -7.00 -19.98
CA ARG A 441 32.67 -8.42 -20.02
C ARG A 441 31.48 -9.34 -19.74
N LYS A 442 31.42 -10.51 -20.38
CA LYS A 442 30.42 -11.55 -20.11
C LYS A 442 31.08 -12.75 -19.44
N LEU A 443 30.33 -13.42 -18.58
CA LEU A 443 30.73 -14.68 -17.98
C LEU A 443 29.80 -15.78 -18.44
N ARG A 444 30.37 -16.89 -18.87
CA ARG A 444 29.61 -18.11 -19.10
C ARG A 444 29.79 -19.04 -17.93
N VAL A 445 28.69 -19.42 -17.27
CA VAL A 445 28.68 -20.38 -16.17
C VAL A 445 28.03 -21.66 -16.64
N LYS A 446 28.79 -22.74 -16.57
CA LYS A 446 28.39 -24.08 -16.99
C LYS A 446 28.40 -25.03 -15.80
N ILE A 447 27.32 -25.78 -15.61
CA ILE A 447 27.19 -26.81 -14.58
C ILE A 447 26.86 -28.13 -15.28
N SER A 448 27.75 -29.11 -15.17
CA SER A 448 27.54 -30.45 -15.69
C SER A 448 27.28 -31.42 -14.54
N GLY A 449 26.17 -32.15 -14.63
CA GLY A 449 25.79 -33.18 -13.68
C GLY A 449 26.78 -34.35 -13.68
N ARG A 450 26.78 -35.11 -12.58
CA ARG A 450 27.56 -36.36 -12.44
C ARG A 450 27.27 -37.42 -13.51
N ASP A 451 26.12 -37.32 -14.16
CA ASP A 451 25.66 -38.15 -15.28
C ASP A 451 26.23 -37.69 -16.63
N GLY A 452 27.01 -36.60 -16.65
CA GLY A 452 27.64 -36.04 -17.85
C GLY A 452 26.75 -35.08 -18.63
N PHE A 453 25.51 -34.85 -18.19
CA PHE A 453 24.59 -33.91 -18.84
C PHE A 453 24.75 -32.49 -18.29
N ASP A 454 24.61 -31.50 -19.16
CA ASP A 454 24.67 -30.09 -18.76
C ASP A 454 23.37 -29.68 -18.08
N LYS A 455 23.44 -29.34 -16.80
CA LYS A 455 22.32 -28.87 -15.97
C LYS A 455 22.07 -27.37 -16.12
N LEU A 456 23.11 -26.61 -16.46
CA LEU A 456 23.03 -25.16 -16.62
C LEU A 456 24.14 -24.68 -17.57
N ASP A 457 23.82 -23.79 -18.50
CA ASP A 457 24.79 -23.08 -19.32
C ASP A 457 24.26 -21.68 -19.64
N ILE A 458 24.75 -20.68 -18.91
CA ILE A 458 24.20 -19.32 -18.95
C ILE A 458 25.29 -18.27 -19.14
N ARG A 459 24.97 -17.20 -19.87
CA ARG A 459 25.83 -16.03 -20.04
C ARG A 459 25.30 -14.86 -19.24
N ILE A 460 26.14 -14.28 -18.39
CA ILE A 460 25.75 -13.20 -17.48
C ILE A 460 26.75 -12.03 -17.63
N PRO A 461 26.29 -10.77 -17.68
CA PRO A 461 27.18 -9.62 -17.59
C PRO A 461 27.99 -9.64 -16.29
N ALA A 462 29.29 -9.33 -16.35
CA ALA A 462 30.16 -9.24 -15.17
C ALA A 462 29.72 -8.17 -14.16
N ALA A 463 28.80 -7.28 -14.53
CA ALA A 463 28.14 -6.34 -13.63
C ALA A 463 27.16 -6.98 -12.63
N PHE A 464 26.74 -8.24 -12.86
CA PHE A 464 25.71 -8.93 -12.07
C PHE A 464 26.29 -9.95 -11.07
N LEU A 465 27.55 -9.76 -10.65
CA LEU A 465 28.25 -10.71 -9.77
C LEU A 465 27.61 -10.87 -8.39
N GLU A 466 27.01 -9.82 -7.82
CA GLU A 466 26.37 -9.91 -6.49
C GLU A 466 25.11 -10.79 -6.49
N GLY A 467 24.47 -10.98 -7.65
CA GLY A 467 23.29 -11.83 -7.79
C GLY A 467 23.59 -13.28 -8.18
N ILE A 468 24.83 -13.60 -8.58
CA ILE A 468 25.15 -14.90 -9.17
C ILE A 468 25.02 -16.06 -8.19
N THR A 469 25.23 -15.82 -6.90
CA THR A 469 25.10 -16.82 -5.83
C THR A 469 23.65 -17.22 -5.57
N ASN A 470 22.68 -16.40 -5.96
CA ASN A 470 21.26 -16.77 -5.94
C ASN A 470 20.90 -17.75 -7.07
N ILE A 471 21.67 -17.72 -8.17
CA ILE A 471 21.48 -18.58 -9.34
C ILE A 471 22.31 -19.87 -9.19
N VAL A 472 23.55 -19.75 -8.71
CA VAL A 472 24.46 -20.86 -8.47
C VAL A 472 25.00 -20.78 -7.02
N PRO A 473 24.29 -21.37 -6.05
CA PRO A 473 24.68 -21.34 -4.64
C PRO A 473 26.07 -21.91 -4.36
N ALA A 474 26.57 -22.79 -5.21
CA ALA A 474 27.91 -23.37 -5.10
C ALA A 474 29.05 -22.36 -5.36
N LEU A 475 28.74 -21.15 -5.85
CA LEU A 475 29.72 -20.05 -5.99
C LEU A 475 29.81 -19.17 -4.72
N VAL A 476 29.05 -19.48 -3.67
CA VAL A 476 29.13 -18.76 -2.38
C VAL A 476 30.53 -18.90 -1.78
N GLY A 477 31.17 -17.76 -1.51
CA GLY A 477 32.53 -17.69 -0.97
C GLY A 477 33.64 -17.61 -2.03
N VAL A 478 33.29 -17.67 -3.32
CA VAL A 478 34.25 -17.48 -4.42
C VAL A 478 34.34 -15.99 -4.77
N ASN A 479 35.53 -15.39 -4.66
CA ASN A 479 35.75 -13.98 -5.01
C ASN A 479 35.95 -13.80 -6.52
N LEU A 480 34.85 -13.93 -7.28
CA LEU A 480 34.86 -13.79 -8.74
C LEU A 480 35.36 -12.42 -9.21
N LYS A 481 35.16 -11.37 -8.40
CA LYS A 481 35.65 -10.02 -8.68
C LYS A 481 37.18 -9.97 -8.75
N GLU A 482 37.85 -10.57 -7.78
CA GLU A 482 39.31 -10.65 -7.74
C GLU A 482 39.89 -11.50 -8.89
N LEU A 483 39.20 -12.58 -9.28
CA LEU A 483 39.59 -13.38 -10.44
C LEU A 483 39.50 -12.59 -11.76
N LEU A 484 38.50 -11.71 -11.87
CA LEU A 484 38.35 -10.85 -13.05
C LEU A 484 39.36 -9.70 -13.09
N ASP A 485 39.66 -9.10 -11.95
CA ASP A 485 40.64 -8.02 -11.83
C ASP A 485 42.06 -8.50 -12.19
N ASN A 486 42.34 -9.80 -12.06
CA ASN A 486 43.62 -10.43 -12.40
C ASN A 486 43.75 -10.92 -13.86
N THR A 487 42.78 -10.63 -14.75
CA THR A 487 42.78 -11.11 -16.15
C THR A 487 42.93 -9.99 -17.18
N CYS A 488 43.76 -10.19 -18.20
CA CYS A 488 44.02 -9.21 -19.26
C CYS A 488 42.86 -9.11 -20.27
N PHE A 489 42.80 -8.00 -21.03
CA PHE A 489 41.65 -7.67 -21.90
C PHE A 489 41.42 -8.67 -23.06
N ASP A 490 42.49 -9.33 -23.52
CA ASP A 490 42.44 -10.22 -24.70
C ASP A 490 42.18 -11.71 -24.35
N ASP A 491 41.89 -12.02 -23.07
CA ASP A 491 41.72 -13.39 -22.56
C ASP A 491 40.31 -13.99 -22.82
N GLY A 492 39.63 -13.61 -23.90
CA GLY A 492 38.32 -14.16 -24.27
C GLY A 492 38.36 -15.68 -24.43
N GLY A 493 37.43 -16.39 -23.80
CA GLY A 493 37.36 -17.86 -23.76
C GLY A 493 38.17 -18.53 -22.63
N LYS A 494 38.81 -17.74 -21.75
CA LYS A 494 39.61 -18.27 -20.64
C LYS A 494 38.73 -18.84 -19.53
N GLN A 495 39.03 -20.07 -19.12
CA GLN A 495 38.38 -20.70 -17.97
C GLN A 495 38.94 -20.11 -16.67
N LEU A 496 38.08 -19.44 -15.91
CA LEU A 496 38.41 -18.83 -14.62
C LEU A 496 38.32 -19.83 -13.47
N LEU A 497 37.39 -20.78 -13.54
CA LEU A 497 37.14 -21.78 -12.51
C LEU A 497 36.77 -23.15 -13.09
N ASP A 498 37.22 -24.20 -12.43
CA ASP A 498 36.82 -25.60 -12.63
C ASP A 498 36.85 -26.31 -11.29
N PHE A 499 35.70 -26.69 -10.75
CA PHE A 499 35.67 -27.50 -9.53
C PHE A 499 34.42 -28.36 -9.47
N LYS A 500 34.41 -29.32 -8.55
CA LYS A 500 33.23 -30.10 -8.24
C LYS A 500 32.64 -29.61 -6.93
N ASP A 501 31.33 -29.41 -6.90
CA ASP A 501 30.63 -29.06 -5.67
C ASP A 501 30.51 -30.27 -4.73
N THR A 502 29.92 -30.05 -3.56
CA THR A 502 29.73 -31.10 -2.55
C THR A 502 28.76 -32.19 -3.00
N MET A 503 27.95 -31.94 -4.02
CA MET A 503 27.01 -32.89 -4.61
C MET A 503 27.61 -33.66 -5.80
N GLY A 504 28.83 -33.31 -6.22
CA GLY A 504 29.59 -33.97 -7.28
C GLY A 504 29.34 -33.40 -8.69
N ASP A 505 28.60 -32.30 -8.80
CA ASP A 505 28.38 -31.59 -10.05
C ASP A 505 29.63 -30.75 -10.40
N ARG A 506 30.03 -30.74 -11.67
CA ARG A 506 31.19 -29.97 -12.14
C ARG A 506 30.73 -28.57 -12.53
N ILE A 507 31.36 -27.55 -11.95
CA ILE A 507 31.06 -26.14 -12.19
C ILE A 507 32.26 -25.51 -12.88
N GLN A 508 31.99 -24.89 -14.02
CA GLN A 508 32.99 -24.21 -14.83
C GLN A 508 32.53 -22.76 -15.09
N VAL A 509 33.44 -21.81 -14.91
CA VAL A 509 33.19 -20.39 -15.22
C VAL A 509 34.21 -19.94 -16.25
N PHE A 510 33.73 -19.36 -17.34
CA PHE A 510 34.54 -18.84 -18.43
C PHE A 510 34.33 -17.34 -18.57
N LEU A 511 35.41 -16.64 -18.88
CA LEU A 511 35.37 -15.25 -19.34
C LEU A 511 35.13 -15.25 -20.85
N GLU A 512 34.08 -14.57 -21.31
CA GLU A 512 33.76 -14.37 -22.73
C GLU A 512 33.90 -12.91 -23.16
#